data_AF-A0A080MC07-F1
#
_entry.id   AF-A0A080MC07-F1
#
_cell.length_a   1.000
_cell.length_b   1.000
_cell.length_c   1.000
_cell.angle_alpha   90.00
_cell.angle_beta   90.00
_cell.angle_gamma   90.00
#
_symmetry.space_group_name_H-M   'P 1'
#
loop_
_entity.id
_entity.type
_entity.pdbx_description
1 polymer ?
#
loop_
_entity_poly.entity_id
_entity_poly.type
_entity_poly.pdbx_seq_one_letter_code
_entity_poly.pdbx_strand_id
1 'polypeptide(L)'
;MVSVYVSYAWKDEEQHRLVDRLGTACQARGIDFVRDTSHVGYGGSIREFMDRLAAAGHVVLVLSDTYFRSEYCMYELRGIYEHQNFRKRVHPIVLSGTRLHKPKDRITWIAHWIKEKKELEEELEALEDPKHTLELRKSLEDYADFHRLMDQLTSLLADMNTLTEDVHRDTDFAALLDRIAPVDDDFRRRIIDEVHHTLAHNAHLSKALQGRLHDSLAASVSDLAEALCAPPPDQAISTLLFPATLACLKSLDAQSSDFADAWTTAKSVLAWLTLLAVDARSVGVEQRQALAAGRLVFEIAVSTPLGVEIVSSRHREMAPQLRVAKSNVLGAGAIEQPRYESGWSEDAPLENLLLEIWSCVFPEESRTQLSISDRRKLQATLRVRREQATFHHYIAVPADQAKPLALSAFYQRLLAILPDLSLIFFHGDDEASALLVSDEYYFMALIHQFLTIPDLLAKKR
;
A
#
# COMPACT_ATOMS: atom_id res chain seq x y z
N MET A 1 -7.36 9.32 0.50
CA MET A 1 -6.01 9.63 1.02
C MET A 1 -6.20 10.05 2.47
N VAL A 2 -5.47 9.43 3.41
CA VAL A 2 -5.55 9.78 4.84
C VAL A 2 -4.61 10.96 5.08
N SER A 3 -5.09 12.02 5.71
CA SER A 3 -4.25 13.16 6.12
C SER A 3 -3.94 13.06 7.61
N VAL A 4 -2.69 13.34 7.97
CA VAL A 4 -2.23 13.42 9.35
C VAL A 4 -1.60 14.79 9.59
N TYR A 5 -2.01 15.43 10.68
CA TYR A 5 -1.43 16.70 11.13
C TYR A 5 -0.39 16.43 12.22
N VAL A 6 0.62 17.29 12.31
CA VAL A 6 1.61 17.22 13.39
C VAL A 6 1.61 18.51 14.18
N SER A 7 1.56 18.39 15.51
CA SER A 7 1.80 19.47 16.46
C SER A 7 3.11 19.19 17.20
N TYR A 8 4.03 20.15 17.16
CA TYR A 8 5.38 20.03 17.70
C TYR A 8 5.97 21.40 18.03
N ALA A 9 6.93 21.44 18.95
CA ALA A 9 7.69 22.66 19.23
C ALA A 9 8.84 22.83 18.22
N TRP A 10 8.88 23.97 17.51
CA TRP A 10 9.87 24.21 16.45
C TRP A 10 11.32 24.11 16.94
N LYS A 11 11.60 24.56 18.16
CA LYS A 11 12.94 24.53 18.78
C LYS A 11 13.49 23.11 18.95
N ASP A 12 12.61 22.12 19.12
CA ASP A 12 13.03 20.73 19.28
C ASP A 12 13.26 20.05 17.93
N GLU A 13 12.54 20.46 16.89
CA GLU A 13 12.73 19.88 15.56
C GLU A 13 14.10 20.22 14.96
N GLU A 14 14.63 21.42 15.24
CA GLU A 14 15.99 21.80 14.83
C GLU A 14 17.07 20.84 15.39
N GLN A 15 16.80 20.22 16.54
CA GLN A 15 17.72 19.33 17.24
C GLN A 15 17.47 17.85 16.93
N HIS A 16 16.20 17.45 16.81
CA HIS A 16 15.81 16.05 16.69
C HIS A 16 15.57 15.60 15.25
N ARG A 17 15.15 16.49 14.33
CA ARG A 17 14.73 16.15 12.95
C ARG A 17 13.72 14.99 12.88
N LEU A 18 12.89 14.84 13.90
CA LEU A 18 11.96 13.71 14.02
C LEU A 18 10.75 13.91 13.11
N VAL A 19 10.23 15.13 13.03
CA VAL A 19 9.07 15.51 12.21
C VAL A 19 9.42 15.38 10.73
N ASP A 20 10.63 15.75 10.31
CA ASP A 20 11.13 15.51 8.95
C ASP A 20 11.13 14.02 8.61
N ARG A 21 11.69 13.17 9.49
CA ARG A 21 11.69 11.71 9.27
C ARG A 21 10.28 11.12 9.24
N LEU A 22 9.41 11.57 10.13
CA LEU A 22 8.00 11.17 10.16
C LEU A 22 7.30 11.57 8.85
N GLY A 23 7.59 12.76 8.33
CA GLY A 23 7.09 13.22 7.04
C GLY A 23 7.48 12.28 5.89
N THR A 24 8.75 11.89 5.82
CA THR A 24 9.25 10.90 4.84
C THR A 24 8.55 9.54 5.00
N ALA A 25 8.39 9.06 6.23
CA ALA A 25 7.71 7.79 6.50
C ALA A 25 6.22 7.82 6.14
N CYS A 26 5.53 8.93 6.40
CA CYS A 26 4.15 9.16 5.97
C CYS A 26 4.03 9.16 4.44
N GLN A 27 4.93 9.87 3.75
CA GLN A 27 4.96 9.92 2.29
C GLN A 27 5.18 8.53 1.67
N ALA A 28 6.10 7.73 2.23
CA ALA A 28 6.32 6.35 1.81
C ALA A 28 5.02 5.51 1.91
N ARG A 29 4.16 5.79 2.89
CA ARG A 29 2.86 5.14 3.03
C ARG A 29 1.71 5.78 2.24
N GLY A 30 1.97 6.87 1.51
CA GLY A 30 0.92 7.63 0.81
C GLY A 30 -0.05 8.34 1.75
N ILE A 31 0.40 8.65 2.97
CA ILE A 31 -0.32 9.48 3.94
C ILE A 31 0.05 10.94 3.67
N ASP A 32 -0.98 11.79 3.56
CA ASP A 32 -0.81 13.22 3.39
C ASP A 32 -0.36 13.86 4.71
N PHE A 33 0.89 14.30 4.77
CA PHE A 33 1.52 14.82 5.98
C PHE A 33 1.46 16.34 6.02
N VAL A 34 0.69 16.87 6.96
CA VAL A 34 0.40 18.31 7.07
C VAL A 34 1.12 18.89 8.28
N ARG A 35 1.98 19.90 8.04
CA ARG A 35 2.68 20.67 9.08
C ARG A 35 2.61 22.16 8.80
N ASP A 36 2.77 22.96 9.85
CA ASP A 36 2.63 24.42 9.82
C ASP A 36 3.54 25.09 8.77
N THR A 37 4.82 24.69 8.73
CA THR A 37 5.84 25.29 7.84
C THR A 37 5.60 25.09 6.34
N SER A 38 4.74 24.15 5.93
CA SER A 38 4.44 23.89 4.53
C SER A 38 3.11 24.48 4.05
N HIS A 39 2.22 24.89 4.96
CA HIS A 39 0.83 25.25 4.62
C HIS A 39 0.37 26.63 5.09
N VAL A 40 1.12 27.33 5.94
CA VAL A 40 0.87 28.74 6.28
C VAL A 40 1.86 29.60 5.51
N GLY A 41 1.43 30.11 4.36
CA GLY A 41 2.22 31.06 3.56
C GLY A 41 2.42 32.39 4.29
N TYR A 42 3.38 33.20 3.83
CA TYR A 42 3.62 34.55 4.35
C TYR A 42 2.32 35.38 4.33
N GLY A 43 1.90 35.88 5.50
CA GLY A 43 0.64 36.63 5.69
C GLY A 43 -0.61 35.77 5.92
N GLY A 44 -0.48 34.44 5.99
CA GLY A 44 -1.56 33.52 6.33
C GLY A 44 -1.96 33.52 7.81
N SER A 45 -3.17 33.05 8.11
CA SER A 45 -3.68 32.94 9.47
C SER A 45 -3.21 31.64 10.13
N ILE A 46 -2.30 31.77 11.11
CA ILE A 46 -1.87 30.65 11.97
C ILE A 46 -3.10 30.05 12.69
N ARG A 47 -4.05 30.89 13.10
CA ARG A 47 -5.26 30.47 13.81
C ARG A 47 -6.16 29.56 12.97
N GLU A 48 -6.35 29.87 11.69
CA GLU A 48 -7.12 29.00 10.77
C GLU A 48 -6.44 27.65 10.54
N PHE A 49 -5.10 27.62 10.54
CA PHE A 49 -4.36 26.37 10.49
C PHE A 49 -4.57 25.55 11.76
N MET A 50 -4.46 26.18 12.93
CA MET A 50 -4.69 25.53 14.24
C MET A 50 -6.11 24.97 14.35
N ASP A 51 -7.12 25.68 13.86
CA ASP A 51 -8.51 25.22 13.86
C ASP A 51 -8.69 23.96 12.97
N ARG A 52 -8.03 23.93 11.80
CA ARG A 52 -8.01 22.73 10.93
C ARG A 52 -7.28 21.56 11.60
N LEU A 53 -6.15 21.82 12.24
CA LEU A 53 -5.38 20.82 12.97
C LEU A 53 -6.19 20.24 14.12
N ALA A 54 -6.86 21.08 14.91
CA ALA A 54 -7.71 20.68 16.03
C ALA A 54 -8.84 19.73 15.60
N ALA A 55 -9.45 19.99 14.44
CA ALA A 55 -10.53 19.20 13.87
C ALA A 55 -10.07 17.94 13.10
N ALA A 56 -8.76 17.75 12.88
CA ALA A 56 -8.25 16.69 12.03
C ALA A 56 -8.57 15.28 12.57
N GLY A 57 -8.76 14.33 11.65
CA GLY A 57 -9.03 12.92 11.98
C GLY A 57 -7.84 12.21 12.62
N HIS A 58 -6.61 12.64 12.30
CA HIS A 58 -5.38 12.14 12.91
C HIS A 58 -4.42 13.30 13.21
N VAL A 59 -3.92 13.34 14.45
CA VAL A 59 -2.96 14.33 14.92
C VAL A 59 -1.83 13.63 15.67
N VAL A 60 -0.60 13.81 15.19
CA VAL A 60 0.61 13.37 15.89
C VAL A 60 1.05 14.50 16.82
N LEU A 61 1.21 14.18 18.10
CA LEU A 61 1.76 15.11 19.09
C LEU A 61 3.20 14.74 19.38
N VAL A 62 4.16 15.62 19.08
CA VAL A 62 5.55 15.42 19.46
C VAL A 62 5.80 16.12 20.79
N LEU A 63 5.70 15.36 21.87
CA LEU A 63 5.66 15.85 23.24
C LEU A 63 7.06 16.02 23.81
N SER A 64 7.32 17.21 24.34
CA SER A 64 8.57 17.60 24.98
C SER A 64 8.33 18.57 26.14
N ASP A 65 9.37 18.89 26.91
CA ASP A 65 9.27 19.98 27.90
C ASP A 65 8.98 21.33 27.22
N THR A 66 9.61 21.62 26.07
CA THR A 66 9.36 22.82 25.28
C THR A 66 7.92 22.89 24.77
N TYR A 67 7.35 21.75 24.37
CA TYR A 67 5.95 21.65 23.92
C TYR A 67 4.99 22.11 25.01
N PHE A 68 5.12 21.57 26.23
CA PHE A 68 4.20 21.90 27.34
C PHE A 68 4.38 23.32 27.90
N ARG A 69 5.42 24.04 27.48
CA ARG A 69 5.70 25.46 27.81
C ARG A 69 5.45 26.42 26.65
N SER A 70 5.01 25.92 25.50
CA SER A 70 4.76 26.75 24.31
C SER A 70 3.29 27.16 24.25
N GLU A 71 3.04 28.47 24.13
CA GLU A 71 1.69 29.03 23.99
C GLU A 71 0.95 28.42 22.80
N TYR A 72 1.61 28.35 21.64
CA TYR A 72 1.03 27.78 20.43
C TYR A 72 0.69 26.29 20.57
N CYS A 73 1.61 25.49 21.14
CA CYS A 73 1.38 24.05 21.31
C CYS A 73 0.26 23.77 22.32
N MET A 74 0.14 24.60 23.36
CA MET A 74 -0.93 24.47 24.36
C MET A 74 -2.28 24.94 23.82
N TYR A 75 -2.31 25.97 22.98
CA TYR A 75 -3.50 26.38 22.23
C TYR A 75 -4.00 25.24 21.34
N GLU A 76 -3.10 24.64 20.54
CA GLU A 76 -3.41 23.48 19.70
C GLU A 76 -3.90 22.28 20.52
N LEU A 77 -3.20 21.94 21.61
CA LEU A 77 -3.57 20.82 22.47
C LEU A 77 -4.96 20.98 23.08
N ARG A 78 -5.29 22.20 23.55
CA ARG A 78 -6.65 22.53 24.02
C ARG A 78 -7.68 22.32 22.90
N GLY A 79 -7.44 22.89 21.72
CA GLY A 79 -8.34 22.74 20.58
C GLY A 79 -8.55 21.28 20.17
N ILE A 80 -7.48 20.49 20.10
CA ILE A 80 -7.55 19.05 19.82
C ILE A 80 -8.39 18.32 20.88
N TYR A 81 -8.23 18.68 22.15
CA TYR A 81 -8.96 18.07 23.26
C TYR A 81 -10.45 18.37 23.27
N GLU A 82 -10.83 19.60 22.93
CA GLU A 82 -12.24 20.03 22.86
C GLU A 82 -12.99 19.31 21.73
N HIS A 83 -12.29 18.84 20.72
CA HIS A 83 -12.83 17.96 19.70
C HIS A 83 -12.92 16.51 20.22
N GLN A 84 -14.12 15.91 20.13
CA GLN A 84 -14.40 14.55 20.63
C GLN A 84 -13.45 13.47 20.07
N ASN A 85 -13.48 12.27 20.68
CA ASN A 85 -12.68 11.11 20.26
C ASN A 85 -11.15 11.31 20.35
N PHE A 86 -10.66 12.13 21.29
CA PHE A 86 -9.24 12.44 21.48
C PHE A 86 -8.32 11.22 21.34
N ARG A 87 -8.55 10.14 22.11
CA ARG A 87 -7.72 8.92 22.06
C ARG A 87 -7.66 8.23 20.70
N LYS A 88 -8.71 8.35 19.88
CA LYS A 88 -8.74 7.76 18.53
C LYS A 88 -7.96 8.59 17.52
N ARG A 89 -7.99 9.93 17.68
CA ARG A 89 -7.38 10.87 16.74
C ARG A 89 -5.92 11.17 17.07
N VAL A 90 -5.56 11.14 18.35
CA VAL A 90 -4.23 11.56 18.83
C VAL A 90 -3.25 10.40 18.87
N HIS A 91 -2.04 10.65 18.35
CA HIS A 91 -0.92 9.71 18.29
C HIS A 91 0.32 10.38 18.92
N PRO A 92 0.51 10.23 20.24
CA PRO A 92 1.60 10.90 20.94
C PRO A 92 2.94 10.20 20.72
N ILE A 93 3.98 10.99 20.48
CA ILE A 93 5.39 10.59 20.51
C ILE A 93 6.05 11.37 21.63
N VAL A 94 6.63 10.69 22.60
CA VAL A 94 7.32 11.33 23.73
C VAL A 94 8.81 11.42 23.41
N LEU A 95 9.33 12.65 23.25
CA LEU A 95 10.77 12.86 23.00
C LEU A 95 11.61 12.43 24.20
N SER A 96 12.81 11.93 23.91
CA SER A 96 13.78 11.52 24.90
C SER A 96 14.07 12.65 25.90
N GLY A 97 14.03 12.32 27.19
CA GLY A 97 14.22 13.29 28.29
C GLY A 97 12.92 13.92 28.82
N THR A 98 11.79 13.73 28.15
CA THR A 98 10.50 14.28 28.57
C THR A 98 9.89 13.47 29.71
N ARG A 99 9.65 14.11 30.85
CA ARG A 99 9.19 13.46 32.08
C ARG A 99 7.67 13.46 32.23
N LEU A 100 6.96 12.84 31.27
CA LEU A 100 5.49 12.85 31.23
C LEU A 100 4.82 11.95 32.28
N HIS A 101 5.35 10.75 32.54
CA HIS A 101 4.59 9.72 33.26
C HIS A 101 4.48 9.95 34.77
N LYS A 102 5.51 10.54 35.40
CA LYS A 102 5.52 10.73 36.87
C LYS A 102 4.74 11.99 37.26
N PRO A 103 3.72 11.90 38.16
CA PRO A 103 2.95 13.07 38.58
C PRO A 103 3.79 14.25 39.08
N LYS A 104 4.85 13.97 39.85
CA LYS A 104 5.74 15.01 40.42
C LYS A 104 6.43 15.85 39.34
N ASP A 105 6.80 15.23 38.22
CA ASP A 105 7.51 15.93 37.15
C ASP A 105 6.57 16.87 36.37
N ARG A 106 5.30 16.50 36.22
CA ARG A 106 4.25 17.29 35.54
C ARG A 106 3.88 18.59 36.26
N ILE A 107 4.07 18.65 37.58
CA ILE A 107 3.82 19.87 38.39
C ILE A 107 4.58 21.07 37.82
N THR A 108 5.76 20.85 37.23
CA THR A 108 6.60 21.92 36.71
C THR A 108 5.97 22.68 35.52
N TRP A 109 5.11 22.03 34.73
CA TRP A 109 4.37 22.65 33.64
C TRP A 109 3.16 23.42 34.15
N ILE A 110 2.46 22.87 35.15
CA ILE A 110 1.37 23.55 35.86
C ILE A 110 1.88 24.85 36.50
N ALA A 111 3.00 24.76 37.24
CA ALA A 111 3.62 25.91 37.89
C ALA A 111 4.06 26.99 36.90
N HIS A 112 4.52 26.59 35.71
CA HIS A 112 4.89 27.53 34.65
C HIS A 112 3.69 28.35 34.19
N TRP A 113 2.57 27.72 33.81
CA TRP A 113 1.39 28.48 33.33
C TRP A 113 0.70 29.29 34.42
N ILE A 114 0.76 28.86 35.69
CA ILE A 114 0.34 29.72 36.82
C ILE A 114 1.18 31.00 36.85
N LYS A 115 2.50 30.86 36.67
CA LYS A 115 3.43 31.98 36.70
C LYS A 115 3.20 32.92 35.51
N GLU A 116 3.16 32.41 34.27
CA GLU A 116 2.94 33.22 33.07
C GLU A 116 1.60 33.97 33.13
N LYS A 117 0.52 33.30 33.59
CA LYS A 117 -0.78 33.94 33.81
C LYS A 117 -0.65 35.11 34.79
N LYS A 118 -0.01 34.87 35.94
CA LYS A 118 0.15 35.88 36.98
C LYS A 118 0.94 37.08 36.48
N GLU A 119 2.04 36.86 35.77
CA GLU A 119 2.88 37.94 35.21
C GLU A 119 2.08 38.80 34.21
N LEU A 120 1.33 38.18 33.30
CA LEU A 120 0.47 38.92 32.36
C LEU A 120 -0.69 39.67 33.06
N GLU A 121 -1.27 39.08 34.10
CA GLU A 121 -2.33 39.70 34.91
C GLU A 121 -1.81 40.96 35.61
N GLU A 122 -0.63 40.88 36.24
CA GLU A 122 0.02 42.02 36.89
C GLU A 122 0.38 43.14 35.89
N GLU A 123 0.89 42.80 34.70
CA GLU A 123 1.18 43.77 33.65
C GLU A 123 -0.08 44.47 33.12
N LEU A 124 -1.19 43.73 32.97
CA LEU A 124 -2.48 44.29 32.53
C LEU A 124 -3.10 45.22 33.57
N GLU A 125 -2.99 44.89 34.85
CA GLU A 125 -3.48 45.71 35.97
C GLU A 125 -2.66 47.00 36.15
N ALA A 126 -1.38 46.98 35.77
CA ALA A 126 -0.50 48.15 35.85
C ALA A 126 -0.78 49.23 34.76
N LEU A 127 -1.63 48.95 33.77
CA LEU A 127 -1.97 49.89 32.71
C LEU A 127 -2.89 51.02 33.20
N GLU A 128 -2.56 52.27 32.87
CA GLU A 128 -3.38 53.44 33.22
C GLU A 128 -4.77 53.44 32.56
N ASP A 129 -4.90 52.92 31.32
CA ASP A 129 -6.18 52.76 30.62
C ASP A 129 -6.30 51.39 29.93
N PRO A 130 -6.88 50.37 30.60
CA PRO A 130 -6.95 49.01 30.09
C PRO A 130 -8.17 48.73 29.19
N LYS A 131 -8.88 49.75 28.69
CA LYS A 131 -10.15 49.57 27.94
C LYS A 131 -9.97 48.95 26.55
N HIS A 132 -8.77 49.02 25.98
CA HIS A 132 -8.48 48.56 24.62
C HIS A 132 -7.54 47.34 24.59
N THR A 133 -7.63 46.46 25.61
CA THR A 133 -6.75 45.28 25.77
C THR A 133 -7.45 43.94 25.54
N LEU A 134 -8.52 43.90 24.74
CA LEU A 134 -9.35 42.69 24.57
C LEU A 134 -8.53 41.46 24.14
N GLU A 135 -7.63 41.58 23.17
CA GLU A 135 -6.82 40.43 22.71
C GLU A 135 -5.84 39.94 23.78
N LEU A 136 -5.23 40.84 24.56
CA LEU A 136 -4.36 40.46 25.69
C LEU A 136 -5.14 39.75 26.80
N ARG A 137 -6.39 40.19 27.05
CA ARG A 137 -7.29 39.52 28.00
C ARG A 137 -7.68 38.11 27.52
N LYS A 138 -7.83 37.90 26.21
CA LYS A 138 -8.03 36.55 25.65
C LYS A 138 -6.79 35.67 25.87
N SER A 139 -5.58 36.19 25.68
CA SER A 139 -4.36 35.44 26.02
C SER A 139 -4.29 35.08 27.50
N LEU A 140 -4.75 35.98 28.39
CA LEU A 140 -4.85 35.69 29.83
C LEU A 140 -5.84 34.56 30.13
N GLU A 141 -6.98 34.52 29.43
CA GLU A 141 -7.96 33.42 29.51
C GLU A 141 -7.35 32.11 28.97
N ASP A 142 -6.60 32.17 27.88
CA ASP A 142 -5.88 31.02 27.32
C ASP A 142 -4.88 30.44 28.34
N TYR A 143 -4.08 31.28 29.01
CA TYR A 143 -3.13 30.83 30.04
C TYR A 143 -3.84 30.19 31.24
N ALA A 144 -5.00 30.74 31.63
CA ALA A 144 -5.83 30.15 32.67
C ALA A 144 -6.33 28.75 32.28
N ASP A 145 -6.75 28.58 31.02
CA ASP A 145 -7.17 27.30 30.47
C ASP A 145 -6.02 26.29 30.36
N PHE A 146 -4.83 26.73 29.92
CA PHE A 146 -3.66 25.86 29.80
C PHE A 146 -3.33 25.21 31.14
N HIS A 147 -3.27 26.01 32.20
CA HIS A 147 -3.09 25.51 33.56
C HIS A 147 -4.26 24.60 33.99
N ARG A 148 -5.52 25.04 33.79
CA ARG A 148 -6.73 24.31 34.22
C ARG A 148 -6.82 22.91 33.60
N LEU A 149 -6.45 22.78 32.33
CA LEU A 149 -6.53 21.53 31.58
C LEU A 149 -5.25 20.67 31.70
N MET A 150 -4.12 21.26 32.11
CA MET A 150 -2.81 20.60 32.10
C MET A 150 -2.81 19.25 32.83
N ASP A 151 -3.37 19.17 34.03
CA ASP A 151 -3.39 17.92 34.81
C ASP A 151 -4.18 16.82 34.07
N GLN A 152 -5.37 17.15 33.56
CA GLN A 152 -6.22 16.22 32.84
C GLN A 152 -5.57 15.77 31.52
N LEU A 153 -5.03 16.69 30.73
CA LEU A 153 -4.40 16.42 29.45
C LEU A 153 -3.14 15.56 29.60
N THR A 154 -2.26 15.93 30.52
CA THR A 154 -1.02 15.18 30.75
C THR A 154 -1.30 13.81 31.36
N SER A 155 -2.33 13.68 32.20
CA SER A 155 -2.79 12.38 32.71
C SER A 155 -3.34 11.50 31.58
N LEU A 156 -4.17 12.08 30.70
CA LEU A 156 -4.72 11.38 29.53
C LEU A 156 -3.62 10.91 28.57
N LEU A 157 -2.63 11.76 28.29
CA LEU A 157 -1.49 11.44 27.43
C LEU A 157 -0.56 10.41 28.09
N ALA A 158 -0.33 10.51 29.40
CA ALA A 158 0.49 9.55 30.14
C ALA A 158 -0.13 8.15 30.25
N ASP A 159 -1.46 8.06 30.19
CA ASP A 159 -2.23 6.80 30.18
C ASP A 159 -2.26 6.15 28.78
N MET A 160 -1.84 6.86 27.73
CA MET A 160 -1.71 6.27 26.40
C MET A 160 -0.41 5.47 26.33
N ASN A 161 -0.48 4.24 25.81
CA ASN A 161 0.71 3.44 25.55
C ASN A 161 1.51 4.06 24.39
N THR A 162 2.58 4.78 24.72
CA THR A 162 3.45 5.47 23.77
C THR A 162 4.75 4.70 23.59
N LEU A 163 5.23 4.56 22.36
CA LEU A 163 6.58 4.08 22.13
C LEU A 163 7.57 5.21 22.38
N THR A 164 8.82 4.86 22.70
CA THR A 164 9.88 5.85 22.87
C THR A 164 10.29 6.42 21.51
N GLU A 165 10.93 7.59 21.53
CA GLU A 165 11.51 8.21 20.33
C GLU A 165 12.41 7.23 19.55
N ASP A 166 13.28 6.48 20.24
CA ASP A 166 14.20 5.53 19.62
C ASP A 166 13.46 4.40 18.91
N VAL A 167 12.42 3.82 19.53
CA VAL A 167 11.63 2.75 18.90
C VAL A 167 10.92 3.27 17.65
N HIS A 168 10.39 4.49 17.69
CA HIS A 168 9.80 5.10 16.50
C HIS A 168 10.84 5.32 15.39
N ARG A 169 12.04 5.77 15.74
CA ARG A 169 13.15 5.96 14.79
C ARG A 169 13.65 4.65 14.19
N ASP A 170 13.75 3.59 14.98
CA ASP A 170 14.32 2.31 14.55
C ASP A 170 13.34 1.48 13.72
N THR A 171 12.04 1.76 13.85
CA THR A 171 10.97 1.05 13.13
C THR A 171 10.33 1.89 12.02
N ASP A 172 10.91 3.04 11.68
CA ASP A 172 10.34 4.04 10.77
C ASP A 172 8.85 4.29 11.05
N PHE A 173 8.55 4.48 12.33
CA PHE A 173 7.22 4.81 12.85
C PHE A 173 6.15 3.76 12.56
N ALA A 174 6.51 2.51 12.25
CA ALA A 174 5.59 1.49 11.75
C ALA A 174 4.28 1.38 12.56
N ALA A 175 4.37 1.20 13.89
CA ALA A 175 3.19 1.05 14.74
C ALA A 175 2.28 2.30 14.77
N LEU A 176 2.86 3.49 14.71
CA LEU A 176 2.11 4.75 14.66
C LEU A 176 1.38 4.87 13.32
N LEU A 177 2.08 4.55 12.24
CA LEU A 177 1.54 4.63 10.90
C LEU A 177 0.49 3.54 10.65
N ASP A 178 0.64 2.34 11.21
CA ASP A 178 -0.35 1.26 11.16
C ASP A 178 -1.63 1.66 11.90
N ARG A 179 -1.51 2.48 12.95
CA ARG A 179 -2.66 3.02 13.67
C ARG A 179 -3.40 4.10 12.87
N ILE A 180 -2.68 4.90 12.07
CA ILE A 180 -3.26 5.98 11.23
C ILE A 180 -3.89 5.39 9.98
N ALA A 181 -3.14 4.56 9.27
CA ALA A 181 -3.54 3.89 8.05
C ALA A 181 -3.15 2.42 8.20
N PRO A 182 -4.06 1.59 8.76
CA PRO A 182 -3.83 0.16 8.88
C PRO A 182 -3.41 -0.42 7.53
N VAL A 183 -2.41 -1.29 7.58
CA VAL A 183 -2.06 -2.14 6.43
C VAL A 183 -3.35 -2.85 5.96
N ASP A 184 -3.50 -2.99 4.65
CA ASP A 184 -4.69 -3.40 3.88
C ASP A 184 -5.34 -4.74 4.34
N ASP A 185 -5.86 -4.73 5.56
CA ASP A 185 -6.56 -5.82 6.25
C ASP A 185 -7.84 -6.16 5.48
N ASP A 186 -8.44 -5.16 4.83
CA ASP A 186 -9.63 -5.33 4.00
C ASP A 186 -9.30 -6.10 2.72
N PHE A 187 -8.19 -5.84 2.03
CA PHE A 187 -7.78 -6.70 0.91
C PHE A 187 -7.44 -8.12 1.35
N ARG A 188 -6.69 -8.27 2.44
CA ARG A 188 -6.35 -9.62 2.95
C ARG A 188 -7.61 -10.40 3.30
N ARG A 189 -8.60 -9.77 3.96
CA ARG A 189 -9.91 -10.36 4.23
C ARG A 189 -10.64 -10.73 2.95
N ARG A 190 -10.68 -9.84 1.94
CA ARG A 190 -11.25 -10.15 0.62
C ARG A 190 -10.60 -11.38 -0.02
N ILE A 191 -9.27 -11.51 0.06
CA ILE A 191 -8.56 -12.70 -0.45
C ILE A 191 -8.93 -13.96 0.32
N ILE A 192 -9.04 -13.88 1.66
CA ILE A 192 -9.50 -15.00 2.49
C ILE A 192 -10.91 -15.43 2.07
N ASP A 193 -11.82 -14.47 1.88
CA ASP A 193 -13.20 -14.73 1.45
C ASP A 193 -13.25 -15.38 0.06
N GLU A 194 -12.45 -14.89 -0.89
CA GLU A 194 -12.35 -15.46 -2.25
C GLU A 194 -11.77 -16.88 -2.24
N VAL A 195 -10.73 -17.14 -1.44
CA VAL A 195 -10.15 -18.48 -1.27
C VAL A 195 -11.17 -19.42 -0.62
N HIS A 196 -11.88 -18.95 0.42
CA HIS A 196 -12.92 -19.72 1.08
C HIS A 196 -14.05 -20.08 0.11
N HIS A 197 -14.57 -19.10 -0.64
CA HIS A 197 -15.59 -19.32 -1.66
C HIS A 197 -15.12 -20.30 -2.73
N THR A 198 -13.88 -20.13 -3.22
CA THR A 198 -13.30 -21.02 -4.24
C THR A 198 -13.21 -22.48 -3.75
N LEU A 199 -12.75 -22.69 -2.51
CA LEU A 199 -12.60 -24.03 -1.93
C LEU A 199 -13.93 -24.71 -1.62
N ALA A 200 -14.96 -23.95 -1.25
CA ALA A 200 -16.30 -24.47 -0.95
C ALA A 200 -16.91 -25.26 -2.12
N HIS A 201 -16.49 -24.98 -3.36
CA HIS A 201 -16.97 -25.65 -4.57
C HIS A 201 -16.19 -26.93 -4.92
N ASN A 202 -15.15 -27.31 -4.17
CA ASN A 202 -14.38 -28.53 -4.45
C ASN A 202 -14.04 -29.32 -3.19
N ALA A 203 -14.84 -30.36 -2.93
CA ALA A 203 -14.68 -31.21 -1.75
C ALA A 203 -13.39 -32.06 -1.79
N HIS A 204 -12.93 -32.47 -2.98
CA HIS A 204 -11.74 -33.29 -3.14
C HIS A 204 -10.46 -32.53 -2.72
N LEU A 205 -10.29 -31.31 -3.25
CA LEU A 205 -9.15 -30.46 -2.92
C LEU A 205 -9.20 -30.01 -1.46
N SER A 206 -10.38 -29.63 -0.96
CA SER A 206 -10.57 -29.25 0.45
C SER A 206 -10.17 -30.38 1.40
N LYS A 207 -10.58 -31.62 1.10
CA LYS A 207 -10.17 -32.80 1.89
C LYS A 207 -8.67 -33.05 1.84
N ALA A 208 -8.04 -32.90 0.67
CA ALA A 208 -6.60 -33.05 0.53
C ALA A 208 -5.82 -32.00 1.32
N LEU A 209 -6.27 -30.74 1.29
CA LEU A 209 -5.71 -29.63 2.08
C LEU A 209 -5.85 -29.88 3.58
N GLN A 210 -7.04 -30.32 4.03
CA GLN A 210 -7.28 -30.63 5.44
C GLN A 210 -6.38 -31.77 5.95
N GLY A 211 -6.17 -32.80 5.13
CA GLY A 211 -5.20 -33.87 5.44
C GLY A 211 -3.77 -33.33 5.63
N ARG A 212 -3.32 -32.44 4.75
CA ARG A 212 -1.99 -31.80 4.87
C ARG A 212 -1.86 -30.92 6.10
N LEU A 213 -2.91 -30.16 6.44
CA LEU A 213 -2.92 -29.30 7.62
C LEU A 213 -2.75 -30.14 8.90
N HIS A 214 -3.46 -31.28 8.99
CA HIS A 214 -3.37 -32.19 10.12
C HIS A 214 -1.98 -32.82 10.25
N ASP A 215 -1.33 -33.17 9.13
CA ASP A 215 0.03 -33.72 9.13
C ASP A 215 1.09 -32.69 9.58
N SER A 216 0.82 -31.39 9.42
CA SER A 216 1.76 -30.30 9.70
C SER A 216 1.80 -29.84 11.16
N LEU A 217 1.14 -30.52 12.12
CA LEU A 217 1.04 -30.15 13.55
C LEU A 217 0.42 -28.76 13.83
N ALA A 218 -0.21 -28.11 12.84
CA ALA A 218 -0.92 -26.84 13.00
C ALA A 218 -2.35 -27.08 13.51
N ALA A 219 -2.49 -27.53 14.76
CA ALA A 219 -3.73 -28.03 15.35
C ALA A 219 -4.78 -26.94 15.72
N SER A 220 -4.58 -25.67 15.37
CA SER A 220 -5.42 -24.56 15.88
C SER A 220 -6.26 -23.83 14.83
N VAL A 221 -6.11 -24.10 13.53
CA VAL A 221 -6.84 -23.37 12.48
C VAL A 221 -7.95 -24.25 11.92
N SER A 222 -9.21 -23.91 12.20
CA SER A 222 -10.39 -24.64 11.71
C SER A 222 -10.74 -24.29 10.26
N ASP A 223 -10.23 -23.17 9.74
CA ASP A 223 -10.55 -22.65 8.41
C ASP A 223 -9.36 -22.84 7.45
N LEU A 224 -9.58 -23.57 6.35
CA LEU A 224 -8.57 -23.83 5.32
C LEU A 224 -8.11 -22.55 4.63
N ALA A 225 -9.00 -21.57 4.43
CA ALA A 225 -8.67 -20.32 3.76
C ALA A 225 -7.77 -19.45 4.63
N GLU A 226 -8.08 -19.31 5.92
CA GLU A 226 -7.21 -18.62 6.87
C GLU A 226 -5.84 -19.31 6.97
N ALA A 227 -5.82 -20.65 7.04
CA ALA A 227 -4.58 -21.41 7.11
C ALA A 227 -3.68 -21.22 5.88
N LEU A 228 -4.26 -21.17 4.68
CA LEU A 228 -3.53 -20.94 3.43
C LEU A 228 -3.02 -19.49 3.32
N CYS A 229 -3.80 -18.52 3.79
CA CYS A 229 -3.44 -17.10 3.68
C CYS A 229 -2.51 -16.64 4.80
N ALA A 230 -2.43 -17.37 5.92
CA ALA A 230 -1.64 -17.00 7.10
C ALA A 230 -0.12 -16.86 6.81
N PRO A 231 0.59 -17.87 6.27
CA PRO A 231 2.03 -17.78 6.01
C PRO A 231 2.35 -16.97 4.73
N PRO A 232 3.63 -16.64 4.49
CA PRO A 232 4.10 -16.11 3.20
C PRO A 232 3.64 -16.97 2.01
N PRO A 233 3.28 -16.38 0.85
CA PRO A 233 2.66 -17.13 -0.26
C PRO A 233 3.53 -18.26 -0.83
N ASP A 234 4.84 -18.06 -0.92
CA ASP A 234 5.80 -19.08 -1.33
C ASP A 234 5.79 -20.28 -0.38
N GLN A 235 5.72 -20.03 0.94
CA GLN A 235 5.58 -21.07 1.94
C GLN A 235 4.20 -21.76 1.88
N ALA A 236 3.11 -20.98 1.79
CA ALA A 236 1.75 -21.50 1.65
C ALA A 236 1.62 -22.45 0.45
N ILE A 237 2.15 -22.02 -0.70
CA ILE A 237 2.09 -22.77 -1.95
C ILE A 237 2.95 -24.03 -1.84
N SER A 238 4.21 -23.91 -1.41
CA SER A 238 5.14 -25.04 -1.39
C SER A 238 4.79 -26.11 -0.36
N THR A 239 4.26 -25.72 0.80
CA THR A 239 4.02 -26.64 1.93
C THR A 239 2.58 -27.19 2.00
N LEU A 240 1.59 -26.42 1.52
CA LEU A 240 0.17 -26.80 1.61
C LEU A 240 -0.45 -27.02 0.23
N LEU A 241 -0.56 -25.95 -0.58
CA LEU A 241 -1.37 -26.01 -1.81
C LEU A 241 -0.80 -26.98 -2.84
N PHE A 242 0.50 -26.92 -3.14
CA PHE A 242 1.16 -27.80 -4.11
C PHE A 242 1.02 -29.27 -3.72
N PRO A 243 1.48 -29.74 -2.55
CA PRO A 243 1.42 -31.15 -2.20
C PRO A 243 -0.02 -31.67 -2.01
N ALA A 244 -0.98 -30.82 -1.62
CA ALA A 244 -2.40 -31.18 -1.58
C ALA A 244 -2.99 -31.34 -2.99
N THR A 245 -2.73 -30.39 -3.88
CA THR A 245 -3.19 -30.43 -5.28
C THR A 245 -2.63 -31.66 -5.99
N LEU A 246 -1.33 -31.93 -5.83
CA LEU A 246 -0.69 -33.10 -6.43
C LEU A 246 -1.30 -34.42 -5.92
N ALA A 247 -1.60 -34.52 -4.61
CA ALA A 247 -2.23 -35.71 -4.04
C ALA A 247 -3.68 -35.88 -4.52
N CYS A 248 -4.44 -34.79 -4.57
CA CYS A 248 -5.81 -34.75 -5.07
C CYS A 248 -5.89 -35.17 -6.53
N LEU A 249 -5.10 -34.57 -7.42
CA LEU A 249 -5.14 -34.89 -8.85
C LEU A 249 -4.63 -36.30 -9.15
N LYS A 250 -3.70 -36.85 -8.34
CA LYS A 250 -3.25 -38.24 -8.47
C LYS A 250 -4.34 -39.27 -8.19
N SER A 251 -5.26 -38.98 -7.26
CA SER A 251 -6.32 -39.91 -6.88
C SER A 251 -7.53 -39.86 -7.81
N LEU A 252 -7.59 -38.88 -8.71
CA LEU A 252 -8.67 -38.69 -9.67
C LEU A 252 -8.31 -39.25 -11.05
N ASP A 253 -9.32 -39.64 -11.81
CA ASP A 253 -9.14 -39.98 -13.22
C ASP A 253 -8.89 -38.72 -14.05
N ALA A 254 -7.88 -38.75 -14.92
CA ALA A 254 -7.45 -37.57 -15.67
C ALA A 254 -8.47 -37.09 -16.71
N GLN A 255 -9.44 -37.96 -17.06
CA GLN A 255 -10.53 -37.65 -18.00
C GLN A 255 -11.83 -37.28 -17.28
N SER A 256 -11.87 -37.29 -15.94
CA SER A 256 -13.09 -36.95 -15.20
C SER A 256 -13.31 -35.45 -15.09
N SER A 257 -14.58 -35.04 -14.98
CA SER A 257 -14.95 -33.67 -14.62
C SER A 257 -14.34 -33.27 -13.28
N ASP A 258 -14.30 -34.18 -12.31
CA ASP A 258 -13.74 -33.93 -10.98
C ASP A 258 -12.26 -33.51 -11.03
N PHE A 259 -11.48 -34.10 -11.95
CA PHE A 259 -10.08 -33.70 -12.17
C PHE A 259 -9.98 -32.29 -12.74
N ALA A 260 -10.78 -32.00 -13.77
CA ALA A 260 -10.81 -30.67 -14.40
C ALA A 260 -11.27 -29.58 -13.41
N ASP A 261 -12.27 -29.88 -12.59
CA ASP A 261 -12.81 -28.99 -11.56
C ASP A 261 -11.78 -28.78 -10.45
N ALA A 262 -11.18 -29.85 -9.90
CA ALA A 262 -10.14 -29.74 -8.87
C ALA A 262 -8.92 -28.96 -9.37
N TRP A 263 -8.52 -29.15 -10.63
CA TRP A 263 -7.43 -28.40 -11.22
C TRP A 263 -7.76 -26.92 -11.40
N THR A 264 -8.97 -26.62 -11.85
CA THR A 264 -9.45 -25.24 -12.01
C THR A 264 -9.51 -24.53 -10.66
N THR A 265 -10.08 -25.17 -9.64
CA THR A 265 -10.09 -24.65 -8.26
C THR A 265 -8.67 -24.40 -7.74
N ALA A 266 -7.74 -25.34 -7.94
CA ALA A 266 -6.37 -25.21 -7.48
C ALA A 266 -5.64 -24.02 -8.13
N LYS A 267 -5.84 -23.78 -9.44
CA LYS A 267 -5.31 -22.60 -10.13
C LYS A 267 -5.92 -21.30 -9.61
N SER A 268 -7.21 -21.27 -9.32
CA SER A 268 -7.87 -20.09 -8.75
C SER A 268 -7.34 -19.76 -7.35
N VAL A 269 -7.18 -20.77 -6.48
CA VAL A 269 -6.56 -20.57 -5.15
C VAL A 269 -5.13 -20.07 -5.28
N LEU A 270 -4.33 -20.67 -6.18
CA LEU A 270 -2.97 -20.21 -6.48
C LEU A 270 -2.96 -18.72 -6.86
N ALA A 271 -3.82 -18.32 -7.81
CA ALA A 271 -3.92 -16.95 -8.28
C ALA A 271 -4.18 -15.97 -7.12
N TRP A 272 -5.14 -16.28 -6.25
CA TRP A 272 -5.44 -15.44 -5.09
C TRP A 272 -4.29 -15.35 -4.09
N LEU A 273 -3.62 -16.47 -3.78
CA LEU A 273 -2.47 -16.47 -2.87
C LEU A 273 -1.32 -15.63 -3.41
N THR A 274 -1.09 -15.62 -4.72
CA THR A 274 0.00 -14.82 -5.31
C THR A 274 -0.18 -13.32 -5.09
N LEU A 275 -1.41 -12.82 -4.99
CA LEU A 275 -1.66 -11.39 -4.73
C LEU A 275 -1.25 -10.96 -3.31
N LEU A 276 -1.15 -11.88 -2.36
CA LEU A 276 -0.61 -11.62 -1.02
C LEU A 276 0.91 -11.44 -1.03
N ALA A 277 1.58 -11.72 -2.16
CA ALA A 277 3.02 -11.53 -2.30
C ALA A 277 3.40 -10.07 -2.59
N VAL A 278 2.44 -9.20 -2.90
CA VAL A 278 2.72 -7.80 -3.24
C VAL A 278 2.89 -6.96 -1.98
N ASP A 279 4.01 -6.23 -1.88
CA ASP A 279 4.13 -5.17 -0.90
C ASP A 279 3.41 -3.92 -1.42
N ALA A 280 2.17 -3.72 -0.95
CA ALA A 280 1.37 -2.55 -1.30
C ALA A 280 2.04 -1.21 -0.94
N ARG A 281 3.09 -1.23 -0.11
CA ARG A 281 3.82 -0.04 0.37
C ARG A 281 5.01 0.32 -0.52
N SER A 282 5.62 -0.62 -1.24
CA SER A 282 6.78 -0.33 -2.10
C SER A 282 6.37 0.25 -3.45
N VAL A 283 5.10 0.16 -3.83
CA VAL A 283 4.58 0.85 -5.02
C VAL A 283 4.35 2.32 -4.69
N GLY A 284 5.18 3.20 -5.27
CA GLY A 284 5.13 4.65 -5.04
C GLY A 284 3.76 5.26 -5.31
N VAL A 285 3.49 6.44 -4.71
CA VAL A 285 2.18 7.11 -4.81
C VAL A 285 1.82 7.41 -6.27
N GLU A 286 2.80 7.85 -7.07
CA GLU A 286 2.60 8.12 -8.50
C GLU A 286 2.29 6.86 -9.30
N GLN A 287 2.99 5.76 -9.04
CA GLN A 287 2.70 4.46 -9.65
C GLN A 287 1.31 3.96 -9.25
N ARG A 288 0.94 4.06 -7.97
CA ARG A 288 -0.41 3.72 -7.48
C ARG A 288 -1.49 4.55 -8.17
N GLN A 289 -1.29 5.84 -8.33
CA GLN A 289 -2.21 6.72 -9.04
C GLN A 289 -2.26 6.40 -10.54
N ALA A 290 -1.12 6.09 -11.16
CA ALA A 290 -1.04 5.69 -12.56
C ALA A 290 -1.78 4.37 -12.81
N LEU A 291 -1.56 3.37 -11.95
CA LEU A 291 -2.24 2.07 -11.96
C LEU A 291 -3.75 2.23 -11.74
N ALA A 292 -4.16 3.02 -10.74
CA ALA A 292 -5.56 3.30 -10.45
C ALA A 292 -6.26 4.11 -11.57
N ALA A 293 -5.55 5.03 -12.22
CA ALA A 293 -6.03 5.75 -13.39
C ALA A 293 -5.93 4.91 -14.69
N GLY A 294 -5.37 3.69 -14.60
CA GLY A 294 -5.00 2.81 -15.72
C GLY A 294 -4.23 3.56 -16.82
N ARG A 295 -3.29 4.41 -16.42
CA ARG A 295 -2.35 5.01 -17.36
C ARG A 295 -1.62 3.89 -18.11
N LEU A 296 -1.38 4.16 -19.38
CA LEU A 296 -0.86 3.16 -20.31
C LEU A 296 0.62 2.88 -20.10
N VAL A 297 1.32 3.70 -19.32
CA VAL A 297 2.77 3.57 -19.10
C VAL A 297 3.06 3.79 -17.62
N PHE A 298 3.68 2.80 -17.00
CA PHE A 298 4.22 2.89 -15.65
C PHE A 298 5.36 1.89 -15.46
N GLU A 299 6.14 2.10 -14.40
CA GLU A 299 7.30 1.31 -14.04
C GLU A 299 7.03 0.53 -12.74
N ILE A 300 7.46 -0.73 -12.69
CA ILE A 300 7.35 -1.61 -11.52
C ILE A 300 8.74 -2.17 -11.17
N ALA A 301 9.12 -2.06 -9.90
CA ALA A 301 10.32 -2.71 -9.35
C ALA A 301 10.08 -4.22 -9.14
N VAL A 302 10.23 -5.02 -10.20
CA VAL A 302 10.20 -6.49 -10.16
C VAL A 302 11.24 -7.06 -11.11
N SER A 303 11.78 -8.22 -10.77
CA SER A 303 12.83 -8.89 -11.56
C SER A 303 12.29 -9.91 -12.54
N THR A 304 11.02 -10.32 -12.41
CA THR A 304 10.42 -11.39 -13.21
C THR A 304 9.15 -10.97 -13.95
N PRO A 305 8.86 -11.57 -15.13
CA PRO A 305 7.58 -11.36 -15.81
C PRO A 305 6.35 -11.80 -15.01
N LEU A 306 6.53 -12.77 -14.10
CA LEU A 306 5.51 -13.15 -13.13
C LEU A 306 5.22 -12.00 -12.17
N GLY A 307 6.26 -11.35 -11.63
CA GLY A 307 6.10 -10.20 -10.74
C GLY A 307 5.30 -9.08 -11.40
N VAL A 308 5.51 -8.85 -12.70
CA VAL A 308 4.72 -7.90 -13.49
C VAL A 308 3.23 -8.23 -13.44
N GLU A 309 2.84 -9.48 -13.73
CA GLU A 309 1.44 -9.92 -13.70
C GLU A 309 0.83 -9.80 -12.30
N ILE A 310 1.56 -10.22 -11.26
CA ILE A 310 1.05 -10.23 -9.88
C ILE A 310 0.80 -8.81 -9.39
N VAL A 311 1.79 -7.92 -9.51
CA VAL A 311 1.69 -6.54 -9.02
C VAL A 311 0.61 -5.78 -9.78
N SER A 312 0.60 -5.87 -11.11
CA SER A 312 -0.42 -5.21 -11.92
C SER A 312 -1.84 -5.74 -11.64
N SER A 313 -2.03 -7.05 -11.48
CA SER A 313 -3.33 -7.66 -11.13
C SER A 313 -3.81 -7.22 -9.74
N ARG A 314 -2.89 -7.11 -8.78
CA ARG A 314 -3.18 -6.62 -7.42
C ARG A 314 -3.80 -5.23 -7.42
N HIS A 315 -3.27 -4.32 -8.24
CA HIS A 315 -3.77 -2.95 -8.35
C HIS A 315 -5.08 -2.84 -9.13
N ARG A 316 -5.34 -3.80 -10.02
CA ARG A 316 -6.61 -3.92 -10.73
C ARG A 316 -7.67 -4.68 -9.93
N GLU A 317 -7.34 -5.12 -8.72
CA GLU A 317 -8.19 -5.92 -7.84
C GLU A 317 -8.79 -7.14 -8.56
N MET A 318 -7.97 -7.81 -9.38
CA MET A 318 -8.39 -9.00 -10.11
C MET A 318 -7.44 -10.17 -9.87
N ALA A 319 -7.98 -11.39 -9.94
CA ALA A 319 -7.16 -12.60 -9.90
C ALA A 319 -6.27 -12.70 -11.16
N PRO A 320 -4.97 -12.95 -11.01
CA PRO A 320 -4.07 -13.10 -12.14
C PRO A 320 -4.40 -14.39 -12.91
N GLN A 321 -4.38 -14.32 -14.24
CA GLN A 321 -4.66 -15.48 -15.08
C GLN A 321 -3.35 -16.09 -15.55
N LEU A 322 -2.74 -16.93 -14.72
CA LEU A 322 -1.37 -17.39 -14.95
C LEU A 322 -1.28 -18.48 -16.04
N ARG A 323 -0.30 -18.34 -16.93
CA ARG A 323 0.08 -19.33 -17.95
C ARG A 323 1.59 -19.58 -17.96
N VAL A 324 1.99 -20.78 -18.35
CA VAL A 324 3.39 -21.13 -18.59
C VAL A 324 3.79 -20.70 -20.00
N ALA A 325 4.94 -20.03 -20.12
CA ALA A 325 5.54 -19.63 -21.39
C ALA A 325 7.03 -19.97 -21.38
N LYS A 326 7.40 -21.11 -21.96
CA LYS A 326 8.76 -21.69 -21.89
C LYS A 326 9.21 -21.87 -20.42
N SER A 327 10.25 -21.16 -20.00
CA SER A 327 10.78 -21.14 -18.63
C SER A 327 10.14 -20.09 -17.73
N ASN A 328 9.28 -19.23 -18.27
CA ASN A 328 8.65 -18.13 -17.55
C ASN A 328 7.19 -18.44 -17.20
N VAL A 329 6.65 -17.66 -16.27
CA VAL A 329 5.21 -17.57 -15.99
C VAL A 329 4.74 -16.17 -16.34
N LEU A 330 3.64 -16.07 -17.08
CA LEU A 330 3.07 -14.82 -17.57
C LEU A 330 1.56 -14.79 -17.27
N GLY A 331 0.97 -13.60 -17.33
CA GLY A 331 -0.48 -13.47 -17.47
C GLY A 331 -0.98 -14.01 -18.81
N ALA A 332 -2.22 -14.48 -18.86
CA ALA A 332 -2.86 -15.00 -20.06
C ALA A 332 -3.02 -13.91 -21.12
N GLY A 333 -3.24 -12.67 -20.70
CA GLY A 333 -3.26 -11.48 -21.57
C GLY A 333 -1.90 -10.79 -21.72
N ALA A 334 -0.81 -11.39 -21.26
CA ALA A 334 0.53 -10.87 -21.50
C ALA A 334 0.90 -11.05 -22.97
N ILE A 335 1.16 -9.93 -23.64
CA ILE A 335 1.57 -9.87 -25.05
C ILE A 335 3.09 -9.93 -25.11
N GLU A 336 3.60 -11.00 -25.72
CA GLU A 336 5.04 -11.19 -25.93
C GLU A 336 5.52 -10.30 -27.08
N GLN A 337 6.65 -9.60 -26.88
CA GLN A 337 7.21 -8.78 -27.94
C GLN A 337 7.79 -9.66 -29.06
N PRO A 338 7.55 -9.31 -30.34
CA PRO A 338 8.18 -10.01 -31.45
C PRO A 338 9.71 -9.84 -31.40
N ARG A 339 10.45 -10.87 -31.83
CA ARG A 339 11.91 -10.76 -32.00
C ARG A 339 12.19 -9.81 -33.16
N TYR A 340 12.73 -8.63 -32.88
CA TYR A 340 13.10 -7.67 -33.91
C TYR A 340 14.32 -8.17 -34.70
N GLU A 341 14.13 -8.56 -35.96
CA GLU A 341 15.24 -8.75 -36.89
C GLU A 341 15.64 -7.38 -37.44
N SER A 342 16.86 -6.92 -37.13
CA SER A 342 17.39 -5.66 -37.62
C SER A 342 17.55 -5.72 -39.15
N GLY A 343 16.60 -5.15 -39.90
CA GLY A 343 16.73 -5.07 -41.36
C GLY A 343 15.51 -4.64 -42.17
N TRP A 344 14.32 -4.51 -41.56
CA TRP A 344 13.08 -4.22 -42.31
C TRP A 344 12.41 -2.91 -41.87
N SER A 345 11.60 -2.33 -42.76
CA SER A 345 10.97 -0.99 -42.67
C SER A 345 10.48 -0.59 -41.28
N GLU A 346 10.55 0.71 -40.95
CA GLU A 346 10.14 1.29 -39.66
C GLU A 346 8.72 0.89 -39.18
N ASP A 347 7.83 0.48 -40.08
CA ASP A 347 6.44 0.15 -39.78
C ASP A 347 6.16 -1.36 -39.57
N ALA A 348 7.00 -2.25 -40.10
CA ALA A 348 6.78 -3.69 -40.05
C ALA A 348 6.73 -4.25 -38.61
N PRO A 349 7.61 -3.81 -37.68
CA PRO A 349 7.53 -4.25 -36.29
C PRO A 349 6.23 -3.84 -35.59
N LEU A 350 5.65 -2.69 -35.95
CA LEU A 350 4.41 -2.20 -35.35
C LEU A 350 3.22 -3.02 -35.84
N GLU A 351 3.16 -3.32 -37.14
CA GLU A 351 2.12 -4.18 -37.70
C GLU A 351 2.19 -5.61 -37.14
N ASN A 352 3.39 -6.16 -36.98
CA ASN A 352 3.57 -7.48 -36.36
C ASN A 352 3.10 -7.48 -34.90
N LEU A 353 3.46 -6.45 -34.12
CA LEU A 353 3.00 -6.34 -32.74
C LEU A 353 1.48 -6.19 -32.66
N LEU A 354 0.86 -5.42 -33.56
CA LEU A 354 -0.61 -5.31 -33.64
C LEU A 354 -1.27 -6.67 -33.92
N LEU A 355 -0.68 -7.50 -34.78
CA LEU A 355 -1.16 -8.86 -35.04
C LEU A 355 -1.02 -9.77 -33.82
N GLU A 356 0.09 -9.66 -33.06
CA GLU A 356 0.26 -10.39 -31.79
C GLU A 356 -0.78 -9.95 -30.75
N ILE A 357 -1.05 -8.64 -30.63
CA ILE A 357 -2.09 -8.12 -29.75
C ILE A 357 -3.47 -8.66 -30.20
N TRP A 358 -3.73 -8.69 -31.51
CA TRP A 358 -4.97 -9.26 -32.04
C TRP A 358 -5.13 -10.73 -31.66
N SER A 359 -4.09 -11.54 -31.87
CA SER A 359 -4.04 -12.96 -31.51
C SER A 359 -4.30 -13.18 -30.02
N CYS A 360 -3.73 -12.33 -29.16
CA CYS A 360 -3.93 -12.40 -27.72
C CYS A 360 -5.37 -12.01 -27.31
N VAL A 361 -5.96 -10.99 -27.95
CA VAL A 361 -7.31 -10.51 -27.62
C VAL A 361 -8.41 -11.41 -28.20
N PHE A 362 -8.20 -11.94 -29.40
CA PHE A 362 -9.13 -12.78 -30.18
C PHE A 362 -8.42 -14.07 -30.62
N PRO A 363 -8.11 -15.00 -29.69
CA PRO A 363 -7.38 -16.23 -30.01
C PRO A 363 -8.10 -17.13 -31.04
N GLU A 364 -9.40 -16.95 -31.22
CA GLU A 364 -10.24 -17.62 -32.21
C GLU A 364 -10.16 -17.02 -33.62
N GLU A 365 -9.57 -15.82 -33.80
CA GLU A 365 -9.49 -15.13 -35.08
C GLU A 365 -8.04 -14.97 -35.56
N SER A 366 -7.76 -15.38 -36.80
CA SER A 366 -6.48 -15.12 -37.46
C SER A 366 -6.59 -13.95 -38.46
N ARG A 367 -5.56 -13.11 -38.48
CA ARG A 367 -5.41 -11.98 -39.41
C ARG A 367 -3.99 -11.97 -39.95
N THR A 368 -3.84 -11.60 -41.22
CA THR A 368 -2.53 -11.33 -41.85
C THR A 368 -2.20 -9.84 -41.88
N GLN A 369 -3.21 -8.98 -41.75
CA GLN A 369 -3.09 -7.53 -41.60
C GLN A 369 -4.33 -6.99 -40.88
N LEU A 370 -4.21 -5.89 -40.13
CA LEU A 370 -5.33 -5.25 -39.45
C LEU A 370 -5.83 -4.02 -40.21
N SER A 371 -7.11 -4.06 -40.61
CA SER A 371 -7.83 -2.90 -41.16
C SER A 371 -8.12 -1.84 -40.09
N ILE A 372 -8.57 -0.65 -40.52
CA ILE A 372 -9.03 0.41 -39.59
C ILE A 372 -10.21 -0.09 -38.73
N SER A 373 -11.11 -0.88 -39.29
CA SER A 373 -12.22 -1.50 -38.54
C SER A 373 -11.74 -2.53 -37.51
N ASP A 374 -10.73 -3.33 -37.86
CA ASP A 374 -10.14 -4.29 -36.92
C ASP A 374 -9.51 -3.53 -35.73
N ARG A 375 -8.73 -2.48 -36.00
CA ARG A 375 -8.12 -1.65 -34.94
C ARG A 375 -9.16 -1.02 -34.03
N ARG A 376 -10.28 -0.54 -34.57
CA ARG A 376 -11.42 -0.01 -33.77
C ARG A 376 -12.07 -1.09 -32.90
N LYS A 377 -12.29 -2.30 -33.45
CA LYS A 377 -12.82 -3.45 -32.70
C LYS A 377 -11.87 -3.86 -31.57
N LEU A 378 -10.58 -3.94 -31.87
CA LEU A 378 -9.53 -4.27 -30.91
C LEU A 378 -9.52 -3.27 -29.75
N GLN A 379 -9.48 -1.97 -30.07
CA GLN A 379 -9.52 -0.92 -29.06
C GLN A 379 -10.78 -0.96 -28.18
N ALA A 380 -11.97 -1.11 -28.79
CA ALA A 380 -13.22 -1.18 -28.05
C ALA A 380 -13.25 -2.39 -27.09
N THR A 381 -12.66 -3.51 -27.51
CA THR A 381 -12.59 -4.74 -26.70
C THR A 381 -11.61 -4.59 -25.54
N LEU A 382 -10.44 -3.99 -25.78
CA LEU A 382 -9.48 -3.67 -24.73
C LEU A 382 -10.11 -2.78 -23.65
N ARG A 383 -10.83 -1.73 -24.08
CA ARG A 383 -11.56 -0.82 -23.19
C ARG A 383 -12.58 -1.54 -22.31
N VAL A 384 -13.47 -2.32 -22.91
CA VAL A 384 -14.52 -3.06 -22.19
C VAL A 384 -13.91 -4.05 -21.20
N ARG A 385 -12.90 -4.83 -21.63
CA ARG A 385 -12.23 -5.80 -20.75
C ARG A 385 -11.53 -5.12 -19.59
N ARG A 386 -11.01 -3.91 -19.81
CA ARG A 386 -10.38 -3.10 -18.79
C ARG A 386 -11.38 -2.57 -17.77
N GLU A 387 -12.45 -1.93 -18.23
CA GLU A 387 -13.53 -1.37 -17.40
C GLU A 387 -14.22 -2.45 -16.54
N GLN A 388 -14.33 -3.68 -17.06
CA GLN A 388 -14.97 -4.81 -16.37
C GLN A 388 -13.98 -5.70 -15.58
N ALA A 389 -12.69 -5.36 -15.56
CA ALA A 389 -11.62 -6.16 -14.92
C ALA A 389 -11.62 -7.67 -15.31
N THR A 390 -12.08 -8.00 -16.53
CA THR A 390 -12.23 -9.41 -16.97
C THR A 390 -10.92 -10.02 -17.47
N PHE A 391 -10.06 -9.21 -18.08
CA PHE A 391 -8.75 -9.64 -18.57
C PHE A 391 -7.71 -8.55 -18.32
N HIS A 392 -6.46 -8.97 -18.15
CA HIS A 392 -5.31 -8.11 -18.07
C HIS A 392 -4.45 -8.22 -19.33
N HIS A 393 -4.70 -7.28 -20.26
CA HIS A 393 -3.96 -7.17 -21.52
C HIS A 393 -2.85 -6.15 -21.38
N TYR A 394 -1.60 -6.61 -21.44
CA TYR A 394 -0.44 -5.76 -21.22
C TYR A 394 0.79 -6.24 -21.99
N ILE A 395 1.69 -5.30 -22.28
CA ILE A 395 3.04 -5.59 -22.77
C ILE A 395 4.02 -5.32 -21.63
N ALA A 396 4.79 -6.34 -21.26
CA ALA A 396 5.90 -6.20 -20.30
C ALA A 396 7.20 -5.87 -21.05
N VAL A 397 7.89 -4.82 -20.60
CA VAL A 397 9.14 -4.34 -21.21
C VAL A 397 10.22 -4.24 -20.13
N PRO A 398 11.30 -5.04 -20.22
CA PRO A 398 12.46 -4.87 -19.36
C PRO A 398 13.06 -3.46 -19.53
N ALA A 399 13.35 -2.75 -18.45
CA ALA A 399 13.81 -1.37 -18.47
C ALA A 399 15.21 -1.21 -19.08
N ASP A 400 16.05 -2.26 -19.03
CA ASP A 400 17.34 -2.33 -19.69
C ASP A 400 17.21 -2.34 -21.23
N GLN A 401 16.16 -2.98 -21.76
CA GLN A 401 15.77 -2.93 -23.17
C GLN A 401 15.11 -1.58 -23.55
N ALA A 402 14.75 -0.75 -22.57
CA ALA A 402 14.01 0.49 -22.75
C ALA A 402 14.88 1.76 -22.82
N LYS A 403 16.20 1.70 -22.62
CA LYS A 403 17.08 2.87 -22.80
C LYS A 403 17.63 2.92 -24.24
N PRO A 404 17.53 4.07 -24.94
CA PRO A 404 17.59 5.42 -24.38
C PRO A 404 16.34 6.28 -24.64
N LEU A 405 15.78 6.79 -23.54
CA LEU A 405 14.83 7.89 -23.40
C LEU A 405 13.35 7.57 -23.73
N ALA A 406 12.57 7.48 -22.64
CA ALA A 406 11.15 7.84 -22.53
C ALA A 406 10.31 7.65 -23.80
N LEU A 407 9.48 6.60 -23.80
CA LEU A 407 8.52 6.33 -24.87
C LEU A 407 9.20 6.35 -26.24
N SER A 408 9.89 5.27 -26.63
CA SER A 408 10.34 5.13 -28.01
C SER A 408 9.20 5.52 -28.96
N ALA A 409 9.50 6.26 -30.03
CA ALA A 409 8.49 6.69 -31.00
C ALA A 409 7.58 5.53 -31.44
N PHE A 410 8.12 4.31 -31.40
CA PHE A 410 7.40 3.05 -31.54
C PHE A 410 6.22 2.87 -30.57
N TYR A 411 6.43 2.92 -29.24
CA TYR A 411 5.35 2.74 -28.27
C TYR A 411 4.36 3.91 -28.27
N GLN A 412 4.80 5.14 -28.56
CA GLN A 412 3.87 6.27 -28.74
C GLN A 412 2.92 6.03 -29.90
N ARG A 413 3.43 5.52 -31.02
CA ARG A 413 2.61 5.16 -32.19
C ARG A 413 1.65 4.03 -31.86
N LEU A 414 2.08 3.03 -31.10
CA LEU A 414 1.20 1.94 -30.65
C LEU A 414 0.06 2.47 -29.78
N LEU A 415 0.36 3.28 -28.77
CA LEU A 415 -0.63 3.82 -27.84
C LEU A 415 -1.55 4.86 -28.50
N ALA A 416 -1.11 5.52 -29.58
CA ALA A 416 -1.99 6.35 -30.40
C ALA A 416 -3.04 5.51 -31.16
N ILE A 417 -2.72 4.25 -31.50
CA ILE A 417 -3.65 3.31 -32.13
C ILE A 417 -4.51 2.62 -31.08
N LEU A 418 -3.89 2.20 -29.96
CA LEU A 418 -4.51 1.42 -28.90
C LEU A 418 -4.39 2.09 -27.52
N PRO A 419 -5.10 3.20 -27.26
CA PRO A 419 -4.97 3.97 -26.02
C PRO A 419 -5.56 3.29 -24.77
N ASP A 420 -6.03 2.04 -24.83
CA ASP A 420 -6.50 1.29 -23.66
C ASP A 420 -5.58 0.11 -23.30
N LEU A 421 -4.49 -0.09 -24.07
CA LEU A 421 -3.49 -1.13 -23.82
C LEU A 421 -2.48 -0.71 -22.74
N SER A 422 -2.23 -1.58 -21.76
CA SER A 422 -1.22 -1.33 -20.73
C SER A 422 0.20 -1.68 -21.21
N LEU A 423 1.15 -0.77 -21.04
CA LEU A 423 2.58 -0.96 -21.25
C LEU A 423 3.28 -0.82 -19.91
N ILE A 424 3.94 -1.90 -19.49
CA ILE A 424 4.51 -2.00 -18.15
C ILE A 424 6.02 -2.17 -18.28
N PHE A 425 6.76 -1.18 -17.78
CA PHE A 425 8.20 -1.26 -17.66
C PHE A 425 8.58 -1.91 -16.34
N PHE A 426 9.62 -2.73 -16.32
CA PHE A 426 10.08 -3.36 -15.08
C PHE A 426 11.60 -3.48 -15.00
N HIS A 427 12.14 -3.37 -13.79
CA HIS A 427 13.57 -3.46 -13.50
C HIS A 427 13.83 -4.26 -12.23
N GLY A 428 14.93 -5.00 -12.24
CA GLY A 428 15.28 -5.95 -11.18
C GLY A 428 16.35 -5.50 -10.19
N ASP A 429 16.92 -4.30 -10.30
CA ASP A 429 18.04 -3.85 -9.46
C ASP A 429 17.94 -2.37 -9.05
N ASP A 430 18.49 -2.07 -7.85
CA ASP A 430 18.61 -0.80 -7.09
C ASP A 430 17.42 -0.30 -6.23
N GLU A 431 16.21 -0.85 -6.36
CA GLU A 431 15.04 -0.46 -5.53
C GLU A 431 14.45 -1.63 -4.72
N ALA A 432 13.72 -1.33 -3.65
CA ALA A 432 12.99 -2.33 -2.88
C ALA A 432 11.91 -2.98 -3.76
N SER A 433 12.00 -4.31 -3.95
CA SER A 433 11.05 -5.06 -4.80
C SER A 433 9.59 -4.78 -4.41
N ALA A 434 8.72 -4.77 -5.43
CA ALA A 434 7.27 -4.73 -5.26
C ALA A 434 6.71 -6.01 -4.61
N LEU A 435 7.53 -7.04 -4.41
CA LEU A 435 7.15 -8.30 -3.81
C LEU A 435 7.81 -8.53 -2.44
N LEU A 436 7.05 -9.13 -1.53
CA LEU A 436 7.46 -9.56 -0.19
C LEU A 436 8.20 -10.91 -0.18
N VAL A 437 8.40 -11.52 -1.36
CA VAL A 437 9.11 -12.80 -1.48
C VAL A 437 10.63 -12.56 -1.46
N SER A 438 11.36 -13.44 -0.78
CA SER A 438 12.81 -13.29 -0.65
C SER A 438 13.58 -13.56 -1.94
N ASP A 439 12.99 -14.31 -2.89
CA ASP A 439 13.57 -14.63 -4.19
C ASP A 439 12.45 -14.76 -5.25
N GLU A 440 12.36 -13.78 -6.15
CA GLU A 440 11.35 -13.76 -7.21
C GLU A 440 11.52 -14.91 -8.22
N TYR A 441 12.74 -15.33 -8.50
CA TYR A 441 13.02 -16.42 -9.44
C TYR A 441 12.63 -17.77 -8.84
N TYR A 442 12.90 -17.98 -7.55
CA TYR A 442 12.39 -19.14 -6.82
C TYR A 442 10.86 -19.15 -6.83
N PHE A 443 10.22 -18.02 -6.55
CA PHE A 443 8.76 -17.92 -6.55
C PHE A 443 8.18 -18.22 -7.95
N MET A 444 8.79 -17.70 -9.01
CA MET A 444 8.41 -18.02 -10.39
C MET A 444 8.59 -19.50 -10.72
N ALA A 445 9.69 -20.12 -10.29
CA ALA A 445 9.94 -21.54 -10.49
C ALA A 445 8.91 -22.41 -9.74
N LEU A 446 8.54 -22.03 -8.51
CA LEU A 446 7.51 -22.71 -7.73
C LEU A 446 6.15 -22.70 -8.45
N ILE A 447 5.73 -21.54 -8.95
CA ILE A 447 4.47 -21.39 -9.69
C ILE A 447 4.53 -22.14 -11.02
N HIS A 448 5.66 -22.10 -11.73
CA HIS A 448 5.86 -22.87 -12.97
C HIS A 448 5.67 -24.37 -12.73
N GLN A 449 6.32 -24.91 -11.69
CA GLN A 449 6.17 -26.32 -11.29
C GLN A 449 4.74 -26.65 -10.88
N PHE A 450 4.04 -25.72 -10.22
CA PHE A 450 2.64 -25.91 -9.87
C PHE A 450 1.76 -26.01 -11.12
N LEU A 451 1.88 -25.05 -12.04
CA LEU A 451 1.08 -24.98 -13.28
C LEU A 451 1.32 -26.16 -14.23
N THR A 452 2.41 -26.92 -14.04
CA THR A 452 2.76 -28.11 -14.83
C THR A 452 2.42 -29.43 -14.14
N ILE A 453 1.71 -29.43 -12.99
CA ILE A 453 1.28 -30.65 -12.29
C ILE A 453 0.60 -31.67 -13.23
N PRO A 454 -0.38 -31.30 -14.09
CA PRO A 454 -1.01 -32.25 -15.00
C PRO A 454 0.00 -32.96 -15.92
N ASP A 455 0.97 -32.23 -16.47
CA ASP A 455 2.04 -32.77 -17.32
C ASP A 455 2.95 -33.74 -16.55
N LEU A 456 3.25 -33.40 -15.29
CA LEU A 456 4.04 -34.25 -14.40
C LEU A 456 3.34 -35.58 -14.08
N LEU A 457 2.00 -35.57 -14.01
CA LEU A 457 1.20 -36.78 -13.80
C LEU A 457 1.07 -37.62 -15.05
N ALA A 458 0.92 -36.98 -16.22
CA ALA A 458 0.86 -37.66 -17.51
C ALA A 458 2.16 -38.42 -17.83
N LYS A 459 3.33 -37.87 -17.48
CA LYS A 459 4.64 -38.52 -17.68
C LYS A 459 4.91 -39.72 -16.77
N LYS A 460 4.13 -39.89 -15.69
CA LYS A 460 4.30 -40.97 -14.69
C LYS A 460 3.31 -42.13 -14.89
N ARG A 461 2.35 -42.00 -15.81
CA ARG A 461 1.47 -43.06 -16.28
C ARG A 461 2.07 -43.67 -17.55
#